data_AF-A0A820XG19-F1
#
_entry.id   AF-A0A820XG19-F1
#
_cell.length_a   1.000
_cell.length_b   1.000
_cell.length_c   1.000
_cell.angle_alpha   90.00
_cell.angle_beta   90.00
_cell.angle_gamma   90.00
#
_symmetry.space_group_name_H-M   'P 1'
#
loop_
_entity.id
_entity.type
_entity.pdbx_description
1 polymer ?
#
loop_
_entity_poly.entity_id
_entity_poly.type
_entity_poly.pdbx_seq_one_letter_code
_entity_poly.pdbx_strand_id
1 'polypeptide(L)'
;DGGNGGKGGNGGIGGDGGSGGHGYDGACGSSTYMQGANGGNGSDGGPGGRGGDGGDGGNGGSGGNGGNAGAGGHVQVRSRDSRLFMLTELDCRAGTKGEGGHGGSGGQYGSGGFGGAGGSGGSGGGGGPDGCSGNSGSNGSSGSRGRNGSSGISGSNGRNGRAAMDGSIQYAVVDIDGNIIETSSDKYHASVICYTITDQNNDGIYEPNSDFHITNVKWANNGAMTLPSGSLLSFPS
;
A
#
# COMPACT_ATOMS: atom_id res chain seq x y z
N ASP A 1 12.84 3.08 -18.18
CA ASP A 1 12.12 2.62 -16.98
C ASP A 1 10.61 2.65 -17.19
N GLY A 2 9.89 1.81 -16.44
CA GLY A 2 8.43 1.80 -16.43
C GLY A 2 7.88 2.90 -15.53
N GLY A 3 6.93 3.70 -16.03
CA GLY A 3 6.27 4.74 -15.22
C GLY A 3 5.40 4.15 -14.10
N ASN A 4 5.28 4.84 -12.97
CA ASN A 4 4.40 4.43 -11.87
C ASN A 4 2.91 4.57 -12.22
N GLY A 5 2.08 3.72 -11.62
CA GLY A 5 0.62 3.80 -11.75
C GLY A 5 0.05 4.96 -10.95
N GLY A 6 -0.98 5.62 -11.49
CA GLY A 6 -1.69 6.71 -10.79
C GLY A 6 -2.46 6.22 -9.57
N LYS A 7 -2.66 7.08 -8.56
CA LYS A 7 -3.50 6.76 -7.39
C LYS A 7 -4.99 6.72 -7.75
N GLY A 8 -5.74 5.86 -7.09
CA GLY A 8 -7.20 5.82 -7.18
C GLY A 8 -7.84 7.00 -6.42
N GLY A 9 -9.00 7.47 -6.86
CA GLY A 9 -9.75 8.53 -6.19
C GLY A 9 -10.48 8.03 -4.94
N ASN A 10 -10.66 8.87 -3.92
CA ASN A 10 -11.41 8.49 -2.70
C ASN A 10 -12.93 8.50 -2.94
N GLY A 11 -13.66 7.67 -2.20
CA GLY A 11 -15.12 7.63 -2.21
C GLY A 11 -15.75 8.81 -1.46
N GLY A 12 -16.95 9.23 -1.89
CA GLY A 12 -17.70 10.33 -1.27
C GLY A 12 -18.36 9.94 0.06
N ILE A 13 -18.69 10.92 0.90
CA ILE A 13 -19.33 10.70 2.21
C ILE A 13 -20.85 10.53 2.04
N GLY A 14 -21.46 9.60 2.77
CA GLY A 14 -22.92 9.38 2.80
C GLY A 14 -23.65 10.45 3.62
N GLY A 15 -24.84 10.85 3.19
CA GLY A 15 -25.63 11.90 3.87
C GLY A 15 -26.32 11.42 5.15
N ASP A 16 -26.50 12.29 6.14
CA ASP A 16 -27.19 11.96 7.38
C ASP A 16 -28.70 11.73 7.19
N GLY A 17 -29.29 10.87 8.03
CA GLY A 17 -30.72 10.58 8.05
C GLY A 17 -31.53 11.70 8.72
N GLY A 18 -32.74 11.97 8.20
CA GLY A 18 -33.62 13.01 8.73
C GLY A 18 -34.23 12.68 10.10
N SER A 19 -34.66 13.70 10.85
CA SER A 19 -35.33 13.51 12.15
C SER A 19 -36.73 12.91 11.99
N GLY A 20 -37.13 12.08 12.96
CA GLY A 20 -38.48 11.53 13.04
C GLY A 20 -39.51 12.57 13.48
N GLY A 21 -40.75 12.44 13.00
CA GLY A 21 -41.85 13.36 13.33
C GLY A 21 -42.30 13.23 14.80
N HIS A 22 -42.86 14.29 15.36
CA HIS A 22 -43.41 14.27 16.72
C HIS A 22 -44.70 13.45 16.80
N GLY A 23 -44.91 12.81 17.94
CA GLY A 23 -46.18 12.15 18.26
C GLY A 23 -47.30 13.17 18.48
N TYR A 24 -48.55 12.75 18.33
CA TYR A 24 -49.71 13.61 18.57
C TYR A 24 -50.02 13.68 20.07
N ASP A 25 -50.50 14.83 20.54
CA ASP A 25 -50.91 14.97 21.93
C ASP A 25 -52.22 14.24 22.20
N GLY A 26 -52.35 13.69 23.41
CA GLY A 26 -53.57 13.05 23.88
C GLY A 26 -54.69 14.06 24.08
N ALA A 27 -55.91 13.68 23.74
CA ALA A 27 -57.10 14.47 24.02
C ALA A 27 -57.40 14.53 25.52
N CYS A 28 -57.85 15.70 25.99
CA CYS A 28 -58.28 15.93 27.35
C CYS A 28 -59.51 15.08 27.71
N GLY A 29 -59.57 14.65 28.96
CA GLY A 29 -60.72 13.93 29.49
C GLY A 29 -61.96 14.82 29.58
N SER A 30 -63.14 14.23 29.37
CA SER A 30 -64.40 14.97 29.43
C SER A 30 -64.71 15.42 30.87
N SER A 31 -64.94 16.71 31.08
CA SER A 31 -65.45 17.21 32.36
C SER A 31 -66.93 16.91 32.53
N THR A 32 -67.36 16.68 33.77
CA THR A 32 -68.77 16.45 34.12
C THR A 32 -69.19 17.37 35.26
N TYR A 33 -70.39 17.94 35.18
CA TYR A 33 -70.95 18.83 36.22
C TYR A 33 -72.02 18.14 37.09
N MET A 34 -72.21 16.83 36.91
CA MET A 34 -73.20 16.07 37.66
C MET A 34 -72.61 15.63 39.00
N GLN A 35 -73.41 15.75 40.06
CA GLN A 35 -72.99 15.51 41.44
C GLN A 35 -72.65 14.04 41.67
N GLY A 36 -71.45 13.77 42.19
CA GLY A 36 -70.92 12.43 42.43
C GLY A 36 -70.34 11.71 41.18
N ALA A 37 -70.36 12.34 40.00
CA ALA A 37 -69.72 11.77 38.80
C ALA A 37 -68.24 12.16 38.72
N ASN A 38 -67.38 11.18 38.48
CA ASN A 38 -65.96 11.42 38.22
C ASN A 38 -65.76 12.01 36.82
N GLY A 39 -64.73 12.85 36.67
CA GLY A 39 -64.29 13.33 35.35
C GLY A 39 -63.72 12.20 34.49
N GLY A 40 -63.80 12.34 33.17
CA GLY A 40 -63.17 11.41 32.23
C GLY A 40 -61.65 11.48 32.31
N ASN A 41 -60.98 10.35 32.11
CA ASN A 41 -59.51 10.34 32.02
C ASN A 41 -59.06 10.97 30.70
N GLY A 42 -57.91 11.64 30.72
CA GLY A 42 -57.22 12.06 29.52
C GLY A 42 -56.70 10.85 28.75
N SER A 43 -56.63 10.97 27.42
CA SER A 43 -56.05 9.92 26.58
C SER A 43 -54.53 10.06 26.51
N ASP A 44 -53.85 8.94 26.24
CA ASP A 44 -52.39 8.93 26.09
C ASP A 44 -51.95 9.68 24.83
N GLY A 45 -50.76 10.28 24.92
CA GLY A 45 -50.10 10.85 23.75
C GLY A 45 -49.62 9.78 22.79
N GLY A 46 -49.65 10.08 21.49
CA GLY A 46 -49.16 9.20 20.44
C GLY A 46 -47.62 9.06 20.48
N PRO A 47 -47.08 7.92 20.02
CA PRO A 47 -45.63 7.73 19.96
C PRO A 47 -45.00 8.63 18.89
N GLY A 48 -43.76 9.02 19.11
CA GLY A 48 -42.95 9.74 18.14
C GLY A 48 -42.56 8.86 16.94
N GLY A 49 -42.43 9.47 15.78
CA GLY A 49 -41.99 8.82 14.55
C GLY A 49 -40.51 8.40 14.61
N ARG A 50 -40.17 7.30 13.94
CA ARG A 50 -38.78 6.85 13.80
C ARG A 50 -37.97 7.84 12.96
N GLY A 51 -36.72 8.08 13.33
CA GLY A 51 -35.77 8.86 12.53
C GLY A 51 -35.37 8.14 11.25
N GLY A 52 -35.09 8.91 10.20
CA GLY A 52 -34.59 8.40 8.92
C GLY A 52 -33.22 7.74 9.05
N ASP A 53 -32.97 6.74 8.22
CA ASP A 53 -31.69 6.06 8.18
C ASP A 53 -30.64 6.94 7.47
N GLY A 54 -29.38 6.87 7.90
CA GLY A 54 -28.27 7.55 7.25
C GLY A 54 -27.87 6.84 5.95
N GLY A 55 -27.36 7.61 5.00
CA GLY A 55 -26.90 7.12 3.71
C GLY A 55 -25.54 6.42 3.78
N ASP A 56 -25.31 5.50 2.86
CA ASP A 56 -24.04 4.79 2.74
C ASP A 56 -22.92 5.70 2.19
N GLY A 57 -21.70 5.45 2.63
CA GLY A 57 -20.51 6.06 2.04
C GLY A 57 -20.22 5.51 0.64
N GLY A 58 -19.76 6.36 -0.26
CA GLY A 58 -19.34 5.97 -1.61
C GLY A 58 -18.05 5.13 -1.60
N ASN A 59 -17.92 4.22 -2.55
CA ASN A 59 -16.72 3.38 -2.68
C ASN A 59 -15.51 4.19 -3.19
N GLY A 60 -14.32 3.83 -2.73
CA GLY A 60 -13.06 4.34 -3.28
C GLY A 60 -12.76 3.74 -4.65
N GLY A 61 -12.17 4.53 -5.54
CA GLY A 61 -11.70 4.10 -6.85
C GLY A 61 -10.43 3.28 -6.76
N SER A 62 -10.27 2.31 -7.67
CA SER A 62 -9.05 1.50 -7.76
C SER A 62 -7.84 2.33 -8.20
N GLY A 63 -6.66 1.97 -7.70
CA GLY A 63 -5.39 2.52 -8.17
C GLY A 63 -5.02 2.01 -9.57
N GLY A 64 -4.29 2.83 -10.33
CA GLY A 64 -3.77 2.48 -11.65
C GLY A 64 -2.61 1.48 -11.56
N ASN A 65 -2.47 0.64 -12.58
CA ASN A 65 -1.36 -0.30 -12.67
C ASN A 65 -0.04 0.42 -12.98
N GLY A 66 1.07 -0.09 -12.44
CA GLY A 66 2.41 0.36 -12.78
C GLY A 66 2.84 -0.14 -14.16
N GLY A 67 3.71 0.63 -14.83
CA GLY A 67 4.31 0.28 -16.11
C GLY A 67 5.36 -0.81 -16.00
N ASN A 68 5.51 -1.62 -17.04
CA ASN A 68 6.54 -2.66 -17.10
C ASN A 68 7.93 -2.04 -17.25
N ALA A 69 8.93 -2.71 -16.69
CA ALA A 69 10.34 -2.39 -16.93
C ALA A 69 10.72 -2.52 -18.41
N GLY A 70 11.69 -1.72 -18.85
CA GLY A 70 12.35 -1.91 -20.14
C GLY A 70 13.45 -2.97 -20.04
N ALA A 71 13.56 -3.84 -21.04
CA ALA A 71 14.63 -4.84 -21.08
C ALA A 71 16.00 -4.18 -21.30
N GLY A 72 17.04 -4.79 -20.71
CA GLY A 72 18.42 -4.39 -20.99
C GLY A 72 18.83 -4.73 -22.42
N GLY A 73 19.79 -3.97 -22.96
CA GLY A 73 20.29 -4.17 -24.32
C GLY A 73 21.39 -5.21 -24.42
N HIS A 74 21.60 -5.75 -25.63
CA HIS A 74 22.83 -6.45 -25.96
C HIS A 74 23.91 -5.43 -26.35
N VAL A 75 24.98 -5.35 -25.56
CA VAL A 75 26.08 -4.40 -25.78
C VAL A 75 27.30 -5.18 -26.24
N GLN A 76 27.73 -4.95 -27.48
CA GLN A 76 28.99 -5.49 -27.99
C GLN A 76 30.06 -4.39 -28.00
N VAL A 77 31.14 -4.59 -27.26
CA VAL A 77 32.31 -3.68 -27.27
C VAL A 77 33.41 -4.29 -28.11
N ARG A 78 33.79 -3.58 -29.17
CA ARG A 78 34.79 -4.06 -30.14
C ARG A 78 36.06 -3.22 -30.02
N SER A 79 37.21 -3.88 -29.93
CA SER A 79 38.51 -3.21 -29.93
C SER A 79 39.58 -4.09 -30.55
N ARG A 80 40.57 -3.48 -31.18
CA ARG A 80 41.80 -4.20 -31.59
C ARG A 80 42.75 -4.45 -30.43
N ASP A 81 42.62 -3.66 -29.37
CA ASP A 81 43.40 -3.76 -28.16
C ASP A 81 42.51 -4.21 -27.00
N SER A 82 42.69 -5.46 -26.57
CA SER A 82 41.90 -6.08 -25.50
C SER A 82 42.16 -5.46 -24.13
N ARG A 83 43.29 -4.74 -23.95
CA ARG A 83 43.61 -4.02 -22.70
C ARG A 83 42.63 -2.89 -22.42
N LEU A 84 42.08 -2.28 -23.47
CA LEU A 84 41.13 -1.17 -23.35
C LEU A 84 39.82 -1.59 -22.69
N PHE A 85 39.47 -2.88 -22.73
CA PHE A 85 38.27 -3.37 -22.06
C PHE A 85 38.35 -3.21 -20.53
N MET A 86 39.55 -3.24 -19.94
CA MET A 86 39.73 -3.02 -18.50
C MET A 86 39.41 -1.58 -18.07
N LEU A 87 39.33 -0.63 -19.01
CA LEU A 87 38.94 0.75 -18.75
C LEU A 87 37.43 0.97 -18.81
N THR A 88 36.65 -0.09 -19.09
CA THR A 88 35.20 0.01 -19.26
C THR A 88 34.46 -0.67 -18.12
N GLU A 89 33.42 0.00 -17.65
CA GLU A 89 32.39 -0.55 -16.81
C GLU A 89 31.05 -0.29 -17.52
N LEU A 90 30.31 -1.37 -17.77
CA LEU A 90 29.09 -1.32 -18.56
C LEU A 90 27.95 -1.84 -17.70
N ASP A 91 26.84 -1.12 -17.72
CA ASP A 91 25.60 -1.52 -17.09
C ASP A 91 24.57 -1.80 -18.17
N CYS A 92 24.22 -3.07 -18.31
CA CYS A 92 23.15 -3.52 -19.20
C CYS A 92 21.93 -4.03 -18.42
N ARG A 93 21.81 -3.70 -17.13
CA ARG A 93 20.66 -4.12 -16.31
C ARG A 93 19.36 -3.58 -16.90
N ALA A 94 18.29 -4.33 -16.69
CA ALA A 94 16.95 -3.89 -17.03
C ALA A 94 16.59 -2.61 -16.27
N GLY A 95 15.71 -1.82 -16.87
CA GLY A 95 15.10 -0.69 -16.20
C GLY A 95 14.25 -1.13 -15.00
N THR A 96 13.92 -0.19 -14.13
CA THR A 96 13.01 -0.49 -13.02
C THR A 96 11.57 -0.57 -13.50
N LYS A 97 10.77 -1.42 -12.85
CA LYS A 97 9.32 -1.49 -13.07
C LYS A 97 8.62 -0.39 -12.28
N GLY A 98 7.48 0.06 -12.77
CA GLY A 98 6.59 0.95 -12.03
C GLY A 98 5.82 0.21 -10.95
N GLU A 99 5.61 0.87 -9.81
CA GLU A 99 4.71 0.38 -8.77
C GLU A 99 3.24 0.66 -9.15
N GLY A 100 2.34 -0.22 -8.70
CA GLY A 100 0.91 0.02 -8.81
C GLY A 100 0.47 1.11 -7.82
N GLY A 101 -0.43 1.99 -8.26
CA GLY A 101 -0.99 3.02 -7.41
C GLY A 101 -1.89 2.44 -6.32
N HIS A 102 -1.96 3.10 -5.16
CA HIS A 102 -2.88 2.70 -4.11
C HIS A 102 -4.34 2.98 -4.51
N GLY A 103 -5.25 2.09 -4.09
CA GLY A 103 -6.68 2.35 -4.18
C GLY A 103 -7.09 3.49 -3.24
N GLY A 104 -8.14 4.22 -3.61
CA GLY A 104 -8.72 5.26 -2.76
C GLY A 104 -9.47 4.66 -1.57
N SER A 105 -9.58 5.41 -0.49
CA SER A 105 -10.35 4.97 0.68
C SER A 105 -11.85 4.98 0.38
N GLY A 106 -12.59 4.04 0.97
CA GLY A 106 -14.05 4.13 1.03
C GLY A 106 -14.50 5.35 1.83
N GLY A 107 -15.62 5.95 1.43
CA GLY A 107 -16.23 7.08 2.10
C GLY A 107 -16.90 6.69 3.42
N GLN A 108 -17.01 7.63 4.34
CA GLN A 108 -17.70 7.42 5.61
C GLN A 108 -19.23 7.41 5.40
N TYR A 109 -19.93 6.67 6.25
CA TYR A 109 -21.39 6.63 6.26
C TYR A 109 -22.01 7.85 6.93
N GLY A 110 -23.26 8.13 6.58
CA GLY A 110 -24.12 9.07 7.28
C GLY A 110 -24.73 8.45 8.54
N SER A 111 -24.89 9.27 9.57
CA SER A 111 -25.51 8.85 10.83
C SER A 111 -27.03 8.75 10.72
N GLY A 112 -27.62 7.82 11.47
CA GLY A 112 -29.07 7.71 11.57
C GLY A 112 -29.69 8.89 12.32
N GLY A 113 -30.78 9.43 11.80
CA GLY A 113 -31.52 10.55 12.37
C GLY A 113 -32.18 10.19 13.70
N PHE A 114 -32.34 11.17 14.59
CA PHE A 114 -33.00 10.95 15.88
C PHE A 114 -34.50 10.66 15.68
N GLY A 115 -35.06 9.80 16.54
CA GLY A 115 -36.50 9.62 16.59
C GLY A 115 -37.20 10.85 17.17
N GLY A 116 -38.43 11.09 16.72
CA GLY A 116 -39.23 12.20 17.21
C GLY A 116 -39.68 12.00 18.65
N ALA A 117 -39.91 13.08 19.37
CA ALA A 117 -40.47 12.99 20.72
C ALA A 117 -41.91 12.45 20.67
N GLY A 118 -42.30 11.66 21.67
CA GLY A 118 -43.70 11.27 21.84
C GLY A 118 -44.57 12.47 22.22
N GLY A 119 -45.85 12.40 21.88
CA GLY A 119 -46.82 13.42 22.24
C GLY A 119 -47.09 13.43 23.74
N SER A 120 -47.51 14.57 24.26
CA SER A 120 -47.89 14.69 25.67
C SER A 120 -49.22 14.00 25.95
N GLY A 121 -49.38 13.44 27.14
CA GLY A 121 -50.66 12.87 27.58
C GLY A 121 -51.70 13.95 27.82
N GLY A 122 -52.96 13.68 27.45
CA GLY A 122 -54.06 14.61 27.67
C GLY A 122 -54.33 14.80 29.16
N SER A 123 -54.67 16.02 29.59
CA SER A 123 -55.03 16.25 30.99
C SER A 123 -56.35 15.57 31.36
N GLY A 124 -56.46 15.06 32.59
CA GLY A 124 -57.72 14.52 33.10
C GLY A 124 -58.82 15.58 33.19
N GLY A 125 -60.08 15.18 32.99
CA GLY A 125 -61.24 16.06 33.11
C GLY A 125 -61.56 16.38 34.57
N GLY A 126 -62.00 17.60 34.87
CA GLY A 126 -62.49 17.94 36.21
C GLY A 126 -63.80 17.21 36.54
N GLY A 127 -63.91 16.70 37.77
CA GLY A 127 -65.12 16.05 38.28
C GLY A 127 -66.21 17.04 38.75
N GLY A 128 -67.40 16.52 39.05
CA GLY A 128 -68.49 17.31 39.64
C GLY A 128 -68.20 17.75 41.09
N PRO A 129 -69.09 18.52 41.75
CA PRO A 129 -68.83 19.17 43.04
C PRO A 129 -68.30 18.27 44.17
N ASP A 130 -68.72 16.99 44.16
CA ASP A 130 -68.30 15.97 45.13
C ASP A 130 -67.56 14.78 44.45
N GLY A 131 -67.28 14.87 43.14
CA GLY A 131 -66.62 13.84 42.35
C GLY A 131 -65.12 14.11 42.18
N CYS A 132 -64.31 13.06 42.01
CA CYS A 132 -62.88 13.22 41.80
C CYS A 132 -62.57 13.63 40.34
N SER A 133 -61.49 14.41 40.14
CA SER A 133 -60.92 14.65 38.81
C SER A 133 -60.46 13.34 38.17
N GLY A 134 -60.62 13.26 36.85
CA GLY A 134 -60.04 12.19 36.06
C GLY A 134 -58.51 12.25 36.06
N ASN A 135 -57.87 11.13 35.77
CA ASN A 135 -56.41 11.06 35.68
C ASN A 135 -55.92 11.60 34.33
N SER A 136 -54.75 12.21 34.32
CA SER A 136 -54.06 12.54 33.06
C SER A 136 -53.62 11.28 32.33
N GLY A 137 -53.68 11.33 31.01
CA GLY A 137 -53.05 10.35 30.15
C GLY A 137 -51.53 10.39 30.29
N SER A 138 -50.88 9.30 29.87
CA SER A 138 -49.43 9.18 29.84
C SER A 138 -48.85 9.82 28.57
N ASN A 139 -47.59 10.29 28.66
CA ASN A 139 -46.87 10.75 27.48
C ASN A 139 -46.55 9.56 26.56
N GLY A 140 -46.66 9.80 25.25
CA GLY A 140 -46.21 8.86 24.24
C GLY A 140 -44.71 8.61 24.34
N SER A 141 -44.28 7.44 23.88
CA SER A 141 -42.86 7.09 23.83
C SER A 141 -42.15 7.85 22.71
N SER A 142 -40.87 8.16 22.91
CA SER A 142 -40.01 8.68 21.83
C SER A 142 -39.84 7.64 20.73
N GLY A 143 -39.82 8.11 19.49
CA GLY A 143 -39.50 7.31 18.33
C GLY A 143 -38.08 6.75 18.41
N SER A 144 -37.84 5.62 17.73
CA SER A 144 -36.51 5.03 17.64
C SER A 144 -35.60 5.84 16.71
N ARG A 145 -34.28 5.76 16.96
CA ARG A 145 -33.28 6.33 16.06
C ARG A 145 -33.26 5.57 14.73
N GLY A 146 -32.99 6.28 13.64
CA GLY A 146 -32.60 5.69 12.37
C GLY A 146 -31.30 4.91 12.50
N ARG A 147 -31.06 3.98 11.58
CA ARG A 147 -29.81 3.23 11.48
C ARG A 147 -28.75 4.10 10.81
N ASN A 148 -27.49 3.91 11.20
CA ASN A 148 -26.38 4.46 10.45
C ASN A 148 -26.27 3.75 9.09
N GLY A 149 -25.79 4.47 8.08
CA GLY A 149 -25.40 3.86 6.81
C GLY A 149 -24.16 2.96 6.97
N SER A 150 -23.76 2.34 5.88
CA SER A 150 -22.56 1.51 5.78
C SER A 150 -21.39 2.30 5.21
N SER A 151 -20.17 2.06 5.71
CA SER A 151 -18.98 2.64 5.11
C SER A 151 -18.80 2.15 3.67
N GLY A 152 -18.31 3.03 2.80
CA GLY A 152 -17.88 2.64 1.48
C GLY A 152 -16.71 1.66 1.54
N ILE A 153 -16.57 0.84 0.51
CA ILE A 153 -15.48 -0.11 0.38
C ILE A 153 -14.26 0.62 -0.21
N SER A 154 -13.07 0.33 0.32
CA SER A 154 -11.82 0.84 -0.25
C SER A 154 -11.54 0.25 -1.63
N GLY A 155 -11.01 1.09 -2.52
CA GLY A 155 -10.57 0.66 -3.85
C GLY A 155 -9.40 -0.32 -3.75
N SER A 156 -9.30 -1.21 -4.73
CA SER A 156 -8.16 -2.12 -4.82
C SER A 156 -6.89 -1.37 -5.24
N ASN A 157 -5.74 -1.81 -4.72
CA ASN A 157 -4.45 -1.35 -5.25
C ASN A 157 -4.27 -1.80 -6.70
N GLY A 158 -3.60 -0.96 -7.50
CA GLY A 158 -3.11 -1.32 -8.81
C GLY A 158 -2.04 -2.39 -8.72
N ARG A 159 -1.87 -3.16 -9.80
CA ARG A 159 -0.79 -4.16 -9.89
C ARG A 159 0.53 -3.48 -10.20
N ASN A 160 1.60 -3.99 -9.59
CA ASN A 160 2.96 -3.61 -9.99
C ASN A 160 3.21 -4.04 -11.43
N GLY A 161 4.06 -3.27 -12.13
CA GLY A 161 4.57 -3.66 -13.44
C GLY A 161 5.37 -4.97 -13.38
N ARG A 162 5.66 -5.53 -14.55
CA ARG A 162 6.54 -6.69 -14.67
C ARG A 162 7.99 -6.26 -14.75
N ALA A 163 8.87 -7.02 -14.10
CA ALA A 163 10.30 -6.91 -14.32
C ALA A 163 10.66 -7.38 -15.74
N ALA A 164 11.74 -6.84 -16.29
CA ALA A 164 12.31 -7.26 -17.56
C ALA A 164 13.63 -7.98 -17.32
N MET A 165 14.16 -8.61 -18.36
CA MET A 165 15.45 -9.29 -18.30
C MET A 165 16.58 -8.29 -18.46
N ASP A 166 17.65 -8.51 -17.69
CA ASP A 166 18.92 -7.83 -17.90
C ASP A 166 19.45 -8.17 -19.30
N GLY A 167 20.20 -7.21 -19.84
CA GLY A 167 20.91 -7.36 -21.10
C GLY A 167 22.16 -8.23 -20.94
N SER A 168 22.96 -8.25 -21.99
CA SER A 168 24.23 -8.98 -21.98
C SER A 168 25.33 -8.14 -22.59
N ILE A 169 26.53 -8.31 -22.04
CA ILE A 169 27.75 -7.68 -22.54
C ILE A 169 28.56 -8.73 -23.29
N GLN A 170 29.10 -8.34 -24.44
CA GLN A 170 30.07 -9.14 -25.18
C GLN A 170 31.26 -8.26 -25.56
N TYR A 171 32.43 -8.62 -25.09
CA TYR A 171 33.69 -8.07 -25.55
C TYR A 171 34.13 -8.84 -26.80
N ALA A 172 34.59 -8.11 -27.82
CA ALA A 172 35.06 -8.69 -29.06
C ALA A 172 36.40 -8.07 -29.47
N VAL A 173 37.46 -8.88 -29.45
CA VAL A 173 38.75 -8.49 -30.00
C VAL A 173 38.67 -8.60 -31.52
N VAL A 174 39.07 -7.55 -32.24
CA VAL A 174 39.03 -7.51 -33.70
C VAL A 174 40.39 -7.26 -34.33
N ASP A 175 40.58 -7.68 -35.58
CA ASP A 175 41.80 -7.40 -36.36
C ASP A 175 41.78 -6.02 -37.05
N ILE A 176 42.77 -5.77 -37.92
CA ILE A 176 42.86 -4.54 -38.71
C ILE A 176 41.67 -4.37 -39.67
N ASP A 177 41.13 -5.47 -40.18
CA ASP A 177 40.01 -5.51 -41.12
C ASP A 177 38.65 -5.51 -40.41
N GLY A 178 38.65 -5.63 -39.07
CA GLY A 178 37.47 -5.64 -38.22
C GLY A 178 36.87 -7.04 -37.99
N ASN A 179 37.53 -8.11 -38.44
CA ASN A 179 37.08 -9.48 -38.17
C ASN A 179 37.25 -9.80 -36.69
N ILE A 180 36.30 -10.56 -36.14
CA ILE A 180 36.34 -10.98 -34.75
C ILE A 180 37.39 -12.09 -34.58
N ILE A 181 38.36 -11.84 -33.71
CA ILE A 181 39.41 -12.78 -33.32
C ILE A 181 38.96 -13.58 -32.09
N GLU A 182 38.34 -12.90 -31.13
CA GLU A 182 37.90 -13.49 -29.87
C GLU A 182 36.63 -12.79 -29.40
N THR A 183 35.70 -13.54 -28.81
CA THR A 183 34.55 -12.97 -28.08
C THR A 183 34.47 -13.54 -26.69
N SER A 184 34.10 -12.70 -25.72
CA SER A 184 33.86 -13.15 -24.36
C SER A 184 32.79 -12.33 -23.65
N SER A 185 32.10 -12.94 -22.68
CA SER A 185 31.10 -12.26 -21.85
C SER A 185 31.72 -11.52 -20.65
N ASP A 186 32.98 -11.80 -20.35
CA ASP A 186 33.72 -11.18 -19.25
C ASP A 186 35.17 -10.92 -19.67
N LYS A 187 35.85 -10.06 -18.92
CA LYS A 187 37.24 -9.67 -19.17
C LYS A 187 38.19 -10.74 -18.63
N TYR A 188 39.49 -10.52 -18.77
CA TYR A 188 40.49 -11.35 -18.09
C TYR A 188 40.57 -10.97 -16.61
N HIS A 189 40.90 -11.94 -15.76
CA HIS A 189 41.11 -11.77 -14.34
C HIS A 189 42.30 -12.63 -13.90
N ALA A 190 43.50 -12.05 -13.91
CA ALA A 190 44.70 -12.74 -13.48
C ALA A 190 44.80 -12.79 -11.94
N SER A 191 45.09 -13.97 -11.40
CA SER A 191 45.23 -14.20 -9.96
C SER A 191 46.34 -15.21 -9.66
N VAL A 192 47.01 -15.06 -8.52
CA VAL A 192 47.95 -16.08 -8.01
C VAL A 192 47.14 -17.18 -7.33
N ILE A 193 47.34 -18.42 -7.75
CA ILE A 193 46.61 -19.59 -7.22
C ILE A 193 47.38 -20.27 -6.10
N CYS A 194 48.71 -20.40 -6.26
CA CYS A 194 49.54 -20.98 -5.23
C CYS A 194 50.95 -20.41 -5.29
N TYR A 195 51.64 -20.46 -4.17
CA TYR A 195 53.05 -20.16 -4.02
C TYR A 195 53.58 -20.94 -2.83
N THR A 196 54.90 -21.06 -2.76
CA THR A 196 55.61 -21.62 -1.62
C THR A 196 56.39 -20.49 -0.97
N ILE A 197 56.31 -20.36 0.35
CA ILE A 197 57.23 -19.51 1.11
C ILE A 197 58.29 -20.44 1.69
N THR A 198 59.55 -20.05 1.55
CA THR A 198 60.70 -20.70 2.18
C THR A 198 61.52 -19.64 2.91
N ASP A 199 62.04 -19.98 4.08
CA ASP A 199 63.04 -19.18 4.78
C ASP A 199 64.40 -19.22 4.05
N GLN A 200 65.33 -18.34 4.42
CA GLN A 200 66.64 -18.21 3.75
C GLN A 200 67.53 -19.45 3.87
N ASN A 201 67.45 -20.20 4.99
CA ASN A 201 68.29 -21.38 5.28
C ASN A 201 67.56 -22.72 5.09
N ASN A 202 66.29 -22.65 4.68
CA ASN A 202 65.38 -23.74 4.37
C ASN A 202 65.17 -24.72 5.54
N ASP A 203 65.19 -24.21 6.79
CA ASP A 203 65.04 -24.98 8.03
C ASP A 203 63.60 -25.00 8.57
N GLY A 204 62.70 -24.24 7.95
CA GLY A 204 61.28 -24.15 8.30
C GLY A 204 60.97 -23.22 9.47
N ILE A 205 61.94 -22.46 9.96
CA ILE A 205 61.78 -21.45 11.02
C ILE A 205 61.95 -20.05 10.41
N TYR A 206 60.88 -19.27 10.43
CA TYR A 206 60.94 -17.87 10.00
C TYR A 206 61.51 -16.97 11.10
N GLU A 207 62.77 -16.58 10.95
CA GLU A 207 63.49 -15.77 11.93
C GLU A 207 63.21 -14.26 11.79
N PRO A 208 63.14 -13.51 12.90
CA PRO A 208 63.09 -12.05 12.83
C PRO A 208 64.34 -11.47 12.14
N ASN A 209 64.12 -10.52 11.21
CA ASN A 209 65.17 -9.86 10.41
C ASN A 209 65.92 -10.77 9.41
N SER A 210 65.35 -11.92 9.05
CA SER A 210 65.84 -12.80 7.98
C SER A 210 65.00 -12.64 6.70
N ASP A 211 65.61 -12.89 5.53
CA ASP A 211 64.89 -12.89 4.26
C ASP A 211 64.02 -14.16 4.14
N PHE A 212 62.91 -14.04 3.43
CA PHE A 212 62.15 -15.20 2.97
C PHE A 212 61.95 -15.11 1.45
N HIS A 213 61.83 -16.27 0.81
CA HIS A 213 61.64 -16.38 -0.62
C HIS A 213 60.22 -16.87 -0.91
N ILE A 214 59.57 -16.22 -1.87
CA ILE A 214 58.34 -16.72 -2.47
C ILE A 214 58.73 -17.43 -3.76
N THR A 215 58.56 -18.75 -3.79
CA THR A 215 58.88 -19.62 -4.92
C THR A 215 57.63 -20.34 -5.43
N ASN A 216 57.75 -21.08 -6.53
CA ASN A 216 56.68 -21.90 -7.10
C ASN A 216 55.35 -21.15 -7.31
N VAL A 217 55.42 -19.86 -7.67
CA VAL A 217 54.24 -19.04 -7.92
C VAL A 217 53.53 -19.56 -9.16
N LYS A 218 52.30 -20.07 -8.98
CA LYS A 218 51.38 -20.38 -10.06
C LYS A 218 50.30 -19.33 -10.08
N TRP A 219 49.97 -18.88 -11.28
CA TRP A 219 48.90 -17.94 -11.52
C TRP A 219 47.94 -18.51 -12.58
N ALA A 220 46.70 -18.03 -12.58
CA ALA A 220 45.75 -18.31 -13.64
C ALA A 220 44.97 -17.06 -14.01
N ASN A 221 44.48 -17.09 -15.24
CA ASN A 221 43.40 -16.23 -15.68
C ASN A 221 42.06 -16.92 -15.37
N ASN A 222 41.34 -16.38 -14.39
CA ASN A 222 40.01 -16.84 -14.00
C ASN A 222 38.90 -16.07 -14.72
N GLY A 223 39.27 -15.12 -15.60
CA GLY A 223 38.35 -14.42 -16.46
C GLY A 223 38.02 -15.23 -17.72
N ALA A 224 37.05 -14.74 -18.49
CA ALA A 224 36.54 -15.45 -19.67
C ALA A 224 37.27 -15.08 -20.97
N MET A 225 38.10 -14.03 -20.98
CA MET A 225 38.87 -13.58 -22.15
C MET A 225 40.35 -13.92 -21.99
N THR A 226 41.03 -14.20 -23.10
CA THR A 226 42.46 -14.45 -23.15
C THR A 226 43.26 -13.23 -22.69
N LEU A 227 44.39 -13.48 -22.01
CA LEU A 227 45.28 -12.39 -21.62
C LEU A 227 45.88 -11.71 -22.87
N PRO A 228 46.03 -10.38 -22.84
CA PRO A 228 46.68 -9.66 -23.94
C PRO A 228 48.09 -10.21 -24.21
N SER A 229 48.49 -10.22 -25.48
CA SER A 229 49.84 -10.64 -25.87
C SER A 229 50.90 -9.78 -25.15
N GLY A 230 51.97 -10.43 -24.66
CA GLY A 230 53.02 -9.78 -23.88
C GLY A 230 52.71 -9.57 -22.40
N SER A 231 51.61 -10.15 -21.88
CA SER A 231 51.33 -10.15 -20.43
C SER A 231 52.48 -10.80 -19.65
N LEU A 232 53.04 -10.07 -18.70
CA LEU A 232 54.16 -10.52 -17.86
C LEU A 232 53.74 -10.52 -16.39
N LEU A 233 54.01 -11.62 -15.68
CA LEU A 233 54.01 -11.62 -14.22
C LEU A 233 55.35 -11.05 -13.74
N SER A 234 55.31 -9.92 -13.05
CA SER A 234 56.49 -9.27 -12.47
C SER A 234 56.24 -8.91 -11.01
N PHE A 235 57.26 -9.08 -10.17
CA PHE A 235 57.27 -8.57 -8.81
C PHE A 235 58.07 -7.26 -8.82
N PRO A 236 57.47 -6.10 -8.51
CA PRO A 236 58.23 -4.88 -8.40
C PRO A 236 59.20 -5.00 -7.21
N SER A 237 60.46 -4.66 -7.48
CA SER A 237 61.53 -4.52 -6.48
C SER A 237 61.35 -3.28 -5.63
#